data_AF-A0A1Q5T4A6-F1
#
_entry.id   AF-A0A1Q5T4A6-F1
#
_cell.length_a   1.000
_cell.length_b   1.000
_cell.length_c   1.000
_cell.angle_alpha   90.00
_cell.angle_beta   90.00
_cell.angle_gamma   90.00
#
_symmetry.space_group_name_H-M   'P 1'
#
loop_
_entity.id
_entity.type
_entity.pdbx_description
1 polymer ?
#
loop_
_entity_poly.entity_id
_entity_poly.type
_entity_poly.pdbx_seq_one_letter_code
_entity_poly.pdbx_strand_id
1 'polypeptide(L)'
;MAELQTIRWGIIAIGSSSLQKGQDFSAKYCPKQNSRIYDSYGKVYLDDDVDIVYIGTPHGYHYRDCMEAIAAGKNVDVAEAMWLRHRPLYIELKRLLHEEKVIGDVFRAKCDFASDIGLADLPATSRYRDLSLGAGSLLDIGVYSLTWIMAALNDHPAGQGEKPLILATQTHEEGIEVTTSAILQYPSTSRQGGFVYEAQNTALDVLGGRKESRIMPWAETVYIMEIMDEIRRQGKTMYPGE
;
A
#
# COMPACT_ATOMS: atom_id res chain seq x y z
N MET A 1 26.59 11.01 -1.17
CA MET A 1 25.17 10.69 -1.47
C MET A 1 25.03 10.59 -2.97
N ALA A 2 24.12 9.76 -3.49
CA ALA A 2 23.79 9.78 -4.92
C ALA A 2 22.90 11.00 -5.23
N GLU A 3 23.16 11.69 -6.34
CA GLU A 3 22.25 12.74 -6.80
C GLU A 3 20.93 12.13 -7.26
N LEU A 4 19.82 12.75 -6.85
CA LEU A 4 18.49 12.34 -7.25
C LEU A 4 18.19 12.96 -8.61
N GLN A 5 18.34 12.18 -9.69
CA GLN A 5 18.07 12.64 -11.04
C GLN A 5 16.58 12.98 -11.22
N THR A 6 16.25 14.26 -11.42
CA THR A 6 14.87 14.73 -11.57
C THR A 6 14.28 14.39 -12.94
N ILE A 7 14.00 13.11 -13.19
CA ILE A 7 13.10 12.64 -14.24
C ILE A 7 11.77 13.39 -14.16
N ARG A 8 11.32 13.88 -15.32
CA ARG A 8 10.01 14.50 -15.49
C ARG A 8 8.98 13.43 -15.82
N TRP A 9 7.95 13.34 -15.00
CA TRP A 9 6.76 12.53 -15.25
C TRP A 9 5.55 13.45 -15.45
N GLY A 10 4.52 12.94 -16.11
CA GLY A 10 3.26 13.66 -16.35
C GLY A 10 2.08 12.70 -16.32
N ILE A 11 0.92 13.19 -15.87
CA ILE A 11 -0.33 12.43 -15.93
C ILE A 11 -0.93 12.70 -17.30
N ILE A 12 -0.69 11.79 -18.26
CA ILE A 12 -1.13 11.96 -19.65
C ILE A 12 -2.48 11.30 -19.95
N ALA A 13 -2.90 10.34 -19.12
CA ALA A 13 -4.14 9.59 -19.26
C ALA A 13 -4.78 9.35 -17.88
N ILE A 14 -6.10 9.43 -17.80
CA ILE A 14 -6.90 9.17 -16.60
C ILE A 14 -8.07 8.25 -16.98
N GLY A 15 -8.11 7.04 -16.43
CA GLY A 15 -9.22 6.10 -16.58
C GLY A 15 -10.19 6.21 -15.41
N SER A 16 -11.50 6.16 -15.68
CA SER A 16 -12.52 6.23 -14.64
C SER A 16 -13.77 5.44 -15.02
N SER A 17 -14.60 5.08 -14.03
CA SER A 17 -15.87 4.39 -14.27
C SER A 17 -16.93 5.24 -15.00
N SER A 18 -16.64 6.52 -15.25
CA SER A 18 -17.39 7.39 -16.17
C SER A 18 -16.55 8.58 -16.58
N LEU A 19 -16.79 9.10 -17.79
CA LEU A 19 -16.03 10.23 -18.35
C LEU A 19 -16.06 11.47 -17.43
N GLN A 20 -17.24 11.80 -16.87
CA GLN A 20 -17.43 12.95 -15.98
C GLN A 20 -16.54 12.86 -14.73
N LYS A 21 -16.50 11.72 -14.04
CA LYS A 21 -15.64 11.52 -12.85
C LYS A 21 -14.16 11.74 -13.18
N GLY A 22 -13.71 11.28 -14.35
CA GLY A 22 -12.34 11.50 -14.82
C GLY A 22 -12.04 12.97 -15.15
N GLN A 23 -12.99 13.67 -15.75
CA GLN A 23 -12.90 15.12 -16.03
C GLN A 23 -12.84 15.93 -14.73
N ASP A 24 -13.73 15.64 -13.78
CA ASP A 24 -13.79 16.28 -12.47
C ASP A 24 -12.47 16.06 -11.69
N PHE A 25 -11.94 14.83 -11.72
CA PHE A 25 -10.66 14.50 -11.12
C PHE A 25 -9.51 15.27 -11.77
N SER A 26 -9.42 15.29 -13.10
CA SER A 26 -8.36 16.00 -13.82
C SER A 26 -8.43 17.51 -13.57
N ALA A 27 -9.62 18.10 -13.56
CA ALA A 27 -9.81 19.52 -13.28
C ALA A 27 -9.44 19.90 -11.82
N LYS A 28 -9.67 18.99 -10.86
CA LYS A 28 -9.39 19.24 -9.44
C LYS A 28 -7.94 18.97 -9.03
N TYR A 29 -7.36 17.86 -9.48
CA TYR A 29 -6.06 17.37 -9.02
C TYR A 29 -4.94 17.50 -10.07
N CYS A 30 -5.30 17.55 -11.35
CA CYS A 30 -4.36 17.63 -12.46
C CYS A 30 -4.52 18.88 -13.36
N PRO A 31 -4.96 20.08 -12.89
CA PRO A 31 -5.39 21.19 -13.76
C PRO A 31 -4.32 21.83 -14.67
N LYS A 32 -3.05 21.39 -14.53
CA LYS A 32 -1.91 21.81 -15.37
C LYS A 32 -1.39 20.71 -16.29
N GLN A 33 -2.00 19.52 -16.23
CA GLN A 33 -1.71 18.37 -17.10
C GLN A 33 -2.79 18.30 -18.18
N ASN A 34 -2.40 18.11 -19.43
CA ASN A 34 -3.33 17.98 -20.55
C ASN A 34 -3.77 16.50 -20.72
N SER A 35 -4.27 15.90 -19.64
CA SER A 35 -4.57 14.47 -19.57
C SER A 35 -5.74 14.08 -20.47
N ARG A 36 -5.59 13.03 -21.28
CA ARG A 36 -6.68 12.34 -21.95
C ARG A 36 -7.55 11.64 -20.91
N ILE A 37 -8.88 11.78 -21.02
CA ILE A 37 -9.82 11.19 -20.07
C ILE A 37 -10.56 10.05 -20.73
N TYR A 38 -10.58 8.89 -20.06
CA TYR A 38 -11.20 7.67 -20.54
C TYR A 38 -12.32 7.21 -19.60
N ASP A 39 -13.41 6.75 -20.21
CA ASP A 39 -14.62 6.21 -19.58
C ASP A 39 -14.48 4.75 -19.09
N SER A 40 -13.28 4.18 -19.23
CA SER A 40 -12.97 2.78 -18.94
C SER A 40 -11.46 2.59 -18.81
N TYR A 41 -11.02 1.73 -17.89
CA TYR A 41 -9.60 1.53 -17.58
C TYR A 41 -8.83 0.88 -18.75
N GLY A 42 -9.45 -0.09 -19.43
CA GLY A 42 -8.86 -0.75 -20.61
C GLY A 42 -8.46 0.20 -21.74
N LYS A 43 -9.10 1.38 -21.89
CA LYS A 43 -8.68 2.38 -22.88
C LYS A 43 -7.40 3.12 -22.49
N VAL A 44 -7.05 3.18 -21.20
CA VAL A 44 -5.73 3.63 -20.71
C VAL A 44 -4.68 2.55 -20.95
N TYR A 45 -5.05 1.27 -20.75
CA TYR A 45 -4.14 0.14 -20.97
C TYR A 45 -3.79 0.00 -22.47
N LEU A 46 -4.66 0.47 -23.37
CA LEU A 46 -4.47 0.52 -24.83
C LEU A 46 -4.00 1.90 -25.36
N ASP A 47 -3.66 2.86 -24.49
CA ASP A 47 -3.12 4.16 -24.90
C ASP A 47 -1.59 4.03 -25.06
N ASP A 48 -1.10 4.02 -26.31
CA ASP A 48 0.31 3.73 -26.63
C ASP A 48 1.31 4.67 -25.94
N ASP A 49 0.97 5.94 -25.68
CA ASP A 49 1.88 6.87 -25.00
C ASP A 49 2.08 6.54 -23.50
N VAL A 50 1.21 5.71 -22.90
CA VAL A 50 1.24 5.42 -21.45
C VAL A 50 2.35 4.44 -21.12
N ASP A 51 3.43 4.92 -20.50
CA ASP A 51 4.53 4.08 -20.01
C ASP A 51 4.12 3.17 -18.84
N ILE A 52 3.40 3.73 -17.86
CA ILE A 52 3.09 3.10 -16.57
C ILE A 52 1.69 3.47 -16.11
N VAL A 53 0.99 2.49 -15.54
CA VAL A 53 -0.36 2.65 -14.97
C VAL A 53 -0.27 2.55 -13.45
N TYR A 54 -0.71 3.60 -12.75
CA TYR A 54 -0.99 3.53 -11.31
C TYR A 54 -2.38 2.94 -11.09
N ILE A 55 -2.47 1.81 -10.39
CA ILE A 55 -3.72 1.18 -10.00
C ILE A 55 -4.07 1.60 -8.57
N GLY A 56 -5.18 2.33 -8.45
CA GLY A 56 -5.79 2.77 -7.19
C GLY A 56 -7.30 2.59 -7.21
N THR A 57 -7.75 1.41 -7.66
CA THR A 57 -9.13 0.96 -7.52
C THR A 57 -9.33 0.35 -6.11
N PRO A 58 -10.55 -0.02 -5.68
CA PRO A 58 -10.70 -0.80 -4.46
C PRO A 58 -9.96 -2.14 -4.52
N HIS A 59 -9.44 -2.63 -3.39
CA HIS A 59 -8.51 -3.76 -3.31
C HIS A 59 -9.00 -5.02 -4.08
N GLY A 60 -10.30 -5.33 -4.00
CA GLY A 60 -10.92 -6.47 -4.70
C GLY A 60 -10.82 -6.44 -6.23
N TYR A 61 -10.43 -5.31 -6.84
CA TYR A 61 -10.18 -5.19 -8.26
C TYR A 61 -8.69 -5.19 -8.65
N HIS A 62 -7.77 -5.03 -7.68
CA HIS A 62 -6.33 -4.87 -7.97
C HIS A 62 -5.75 -6.01 -8.78
N TYR A 63 -6.02 -7.26 -8.42
CA TYR A 63 -5.47 -8.40 -9.17
C TYR A 63 -5.92 -8.39 -10.63
N ARG A 64 -7.22 -8.15 -10.90
CA ARG A 64 -7.74 -8.02 -12.27
C ARG A 64 -7.08 -6.85 -13.00
N ASP A 65 -7.15 -5.66 -12.42
CA ASP A 65 -6.76 -4.42 -13.09
C ASP A 65 -5.25 -4.38 -13.39
N CYS A 66 -4.43 -4.93 -12.48
CA CYS A 66 -3.00 -5.11 -12.71
C CYS A 66 -2.72 -6.14 -13.80
N MET A 67 -3.39 -7.30 -13.78
CA MET A 67 -3.17 -8.35 -14.78
C MET A 67 -3.67 -7.96 -16.17
N GLU A 68 -4.75 -7.18 -16.28
CA GLU A 68 -5.21 -6.59 -17.55
C GLU A 68 -4.21 -5.57 -18.10
N ALA A 69 -3.67 -4.68 -17.26
CA ALA A 69 -2.66 -3.71 -17.67
C ALA A 69 -1.33 -4.38 -18.08
N ILE A 70 -0.89 -5.42 -17.34
CA ILE A 70 0.29 -6.24 -17.68
C ILE A 70 0.06 -6.99 -19.00
N ALA A 71 -1.13 -7.56 -19.22
CA ALA A 71 -1.47 -8.24 -20.47
C ALA A 71 -1.51 -7.30 -21.69
N ALA A 72 -1.83 -6.02 -21.46
CA ALA A 72 -1.70 -4.94 -22.46
C ALA A 72 -0.26 -4.40 -22.61
N GLY A 73 0.73 -5.00 -21.93
CA GLY A 73 2.15 -4.64 -22.02
C GLY A 73 2.56 -3.41 -21.22
N LYS A 74 1.70 -2.89 -20.33
CA LYS A 74 2.01 -1.73 -19.49
C LYS A 74 2.82 -2.11 -18.26
N ASN A 75 3.70 -1.21 -17.84
CA ASN A 75 4.26 -1.28 -16.48
C ASN A 75 3.15 -0.91 -15.48
N VAL A 76 3.15 -1.51 -14.30
CA VAL A 76 2.11 -1.28 -13.28
C VAL A 76 2.74 -0.87 -11.96
N ASP A 77 2.19 0.17 -11.35
CA ASP A 77 2.40 0.54 -9.95
C ASP A 77 1.10 0.27 -9.18
N VAL A 78 1.13 -0.65 -8.22
CA VAL A 78 0.04 -0.90 -7.28
C VAL A 78 0.63 -0.89 -5.87
N ALA A 79 0.47 0.24 -5.20
CA ALA A 79 1.28 0.56 -4.03
C ALA A 79 0.48 0.59 -2.73
N GLU A 80 -0.82 0.95 -2.77
CA GLU A 80 -1.68 1.06 -1.57
C GLU A 80 -1.01 1.83 -0.41
N ALA A 81 -1.29 1.50 0.85
CA ALA A 81 -0.53 1.98 2.00
C ALA A 81 0.91 1.40 2.10
N MET A 82 1.52 1.20 0.94
CA MET A 82 2.93 1.01 0.71
C MET A 82 3.48 2.03 -0.30
N TRP A 83 2.65 2.90 -0.89
CA TRP A 83 3.09 4.09 -1.67
C TRP A 83 3.85 5.06 -0.80
N LEU A 84 3.36 5.28 0.41
CA LEU A 84 3.94 6.27 1.28
C LEU A 84 5.30 5.77 1.82
N ARG A 85 5.40 4.45 2.11
CA ARG A 85 6.41 3.61 2.81
C ARG A 85 7.75 4.31 3.04
N HIS A 86 8.74 3.86 2.27
CA HIS A 86 9.36 4.69 1.25
C HIS A 86 10.01 6.02 1.72
N ARG A 87 9.24 7.06 2.10
CA ARG A 87 9.65 8.44 2.52
C ARG A 87 11.16 8.66 2.79
N PRO A 88 11.76 9.81 2.43
CA PRO A 88 12.98 10.29 3.10
C PRO A 88 12.94 10.24 4.64
N LEU A 89 11.77 10.41 5.27
CA LEU A 89 11.54 10.16 6.70
C LEU A 89 11.67 8.67 7.11
N TYR A 90 11.28 7.73 6.25
CA TYR A 90 11.39 6.27 6.44
C TYR A 90 12.83 5.82 6.21
N ILE A 91 13.47 6.31 5.15
CA ILE A 91 14.90 6.14 4.86
C ILE A 91 15.71 6.65 6.05
N GLU A 92 15.47 7.89 6.48
CA GLU A 92 16.17 8.51 7.59
C GLU A 92 15.88 7.79 8.91
N LEU A 93 14.65 7.33 9.16
CA LEU A 93 14.36 6.50 10.33
C LEU A 93 15.14 5.18 10.29
N LYS A 94 15.15 4.44 9.16
CA LYS A 94 15.94 3.20 9.06
C LYS A 94 17.44 3.47 9.24
N ARG A 95 17.94 4.58 8.71
CA ARG A 95 19.34 5.02 8.85
C ARG A 95 19.68 5.29 10.32
N LEU A 96 18.85 6.07 11.03
CA LEU A 96 19.02 6.39 12.45
C LEU A 96 18.89 5.16 13.36
N LEU A 97 17.92 4.27 13.10
CA LEU A 97 17.64 3.11 13.94
C LEU A 97 18.62 1.94 13.72
N HIS A 98 19.04 1.67 12.48
CA HIS A 98 19.74 0.43 12.13
C HIS A 98 21.20 0.63 11.70
N GLU A 99 21.51 1.74 11.02
CA GLU A 99 22.89 2.05 10.58
C GLU A 99 23.66 2.81 11.67
N GLU A 100 23.10 3.91 12.18
CA GLU A 100 23.71 4.69 13.28
C GLU A 100 23.37 4.13 14.67
N LYS A 101 22.27 3.39 14.80
CA LYS A 101 21.72 2.87 16.07
C LYS A 101 21.65 3.92 17.18
N VAL A 102 21.08 5.10 16.87
CA VAL A 102 21.07 6.27 17.78
C VAL A 102 20.30 6.07 19.09
N ILE A 103 19.51 4.98 19.21
CA ILE A 103 18.85 4.54 20.44
C ILE A 103 19.26 3.11 20.88
N GLY A 104 20.33 2.57 20.31
CA GLY A 104 20.68 1.15 20.40
C GLY A 104 19.79 0.26 19.52
N ASP A 105 19.82 -1.05 19.77
CA ASP A 105 18.99 -2.02 19.06
C ASP A 105 17.50 -1.88 19.41
N VAL A 106 16.63 -1.86 18.39
CA VAL A 106 15.19 -1.69 18.58
C VAL A 106 14.52 -3.01 18.98
N PHE A 107 14.31 -3.19 20.29
CA PHE A 107 13.58 -4.34 20.82
C PHE A 107 12.05 -4.21 20.69
N ARG A 108 11.51 -2.98 20.59
CA ARG A 108 10.07 -2.77 20.50
C ARG A 108 9.68 -1.54 19.70
N ALA A 109 8.80 -1.73 18.73
CA ALA A 109 8.06 -0.69 18.03
C ALA A 109 6.60 -0.63 18.52
N LYS A 110 6.02 0.56 18.50
CA LYS A 110 4.60 0.84 18.70
C LYS A 110 4.24 2.10 17.92
N CYS A 111 3.01 2.11 17.42
CA CYS A 111 2.33 3.21 16.73
C CYS A 111 0.83 2.79 16.65
N ASP A 112 -0.09 3.65 16.21
CA ASP A 112 -1.51 3.31 15.98
C ASP A 112 -2.22 4.25 14.97
N PHE A 113 -3.12 3.71 14.12
CA PHE A 113 -3.93 4.47 13.15
C PHE A 113 -5.42 4.15 13.32
N ALA A 114 -6.20 5.17 13.67
CA ALA A 114 -7.65 5.13 13.62
C ALA A 114 -8.18 6.30 12.76
N SER A 115 -9.33 6.10 12.13
CA SER A 115 -10.09 7.15 11.44
C SER A 115 -11.58 6.93 11.69
N ASP A 116 -12.31 7.99 12.03
CA ASP A 116 -13.76 7.95 11.99
C ASP A 116 -14.22 8.14 10.54
N ILE A 117 -15.01 7.19 10.05
CA ILE A 117 -15.55 7.12 8.69
C ILE A 117 -17.09 7.01 8.68
N GLY A 118 -17.75 7.12 9.85
CA GLY A 118 -19.21 7.12 9.95
C GLY A 118 -19.88 5.86 9.38
N LEU A 119 -19.32 4.67 9.66
CA LEU A 119 -19.63 3.42 8.95
C LEU A 119 -21.13 3.11 8.82
N ALA A 120 -21.91 3.39 9.87
CA ALA A 120 -23.36 3.15 9.92
C ALA A 120 -24.14 3.98 8.87
N ASP A 121 -23.70 5.22 8.58
CA ASP A 121 -24.35 6.14 7.65
C ASP A 121 -24.01 5.86 6.18
N LEU A 122 -22.99 5.03 5.92
CA LEU A 122 -22.55 4.68 4.56
C LEU A 122 -23.47 3.62 3.94
N PRO A 123 -23.82 3.70 2.64
CA PRO A 123 -24.57 2.64 1.97
C PRO A 123 -23.75 1.34 1.89
N ALA A 124 -24.42 0.19 1.83
CA ALA A 124 -23.76 -1.12 1.74
C ALA A 124 -22.81 -1.28 0.54
N THR A 125 -23.04 -0.52 -0.55
CA THR A 125 -22.18 -0.44 -1.74
C THR A 125 -20.96 0.47 -1.59
N SER A 126 -20.71 1.00 -0.38
CA SER A 126 -19.52 1.77 -0.06
C SER A 126 -18.29 0.86 0.02
N ARG A 127 -17.11 1.33 -0.44
CA ARG A 127 -15.84 0.59 -0.33
C ARG A 127 -15.46 0.21 1.11
N TYR A 128 -16.04 0.91 2.10
CA TYR A 128 -15.84 0.66 3.53
C TYR A 128 -16.80 -0.40 4.11
N ARG A 129 -17.83 -0.81 3.37
CA ARG A 129 -18.82 -1.84 3.79
C ARG A 129 -18.85 -3.07 2.88
N ASP A 130 -18.53 -2.91 1.60
CA ASP A 130 -18.57 -4.00 0.62
C ASP A 130 -17.34 -4.91 0.76
N LEU A 131 -17.54 -6.09 1.36
CA LEU A 131 -16.50 -7.11 1.52
C LEU A 131 -15.90 -7.56 0.17
N SER A 132 -16.63 -7.50 -0.94
CA SER A 132 -16.08 -7.85 -2.27
C SER A 132 -15.07 -6.82 -2.79
N LEU A 133 -15.04 -5.62 -2.19
CA LEU A 133 -14.07 -4.57 -2.48
C LEU A 133 -12.86 -4.60 -1.53
N GLY A 134 -12.84 -5.52 -0.55
CA GLY A 134 -11.81 -5.63 0.48
C GLY A 134 -12.08 -4.79 1.74
N ALA A 135 -13.35 -4.48 2.05
CA ALA A 135 -13.68 -3.71 3.26
C ALA A 135 -13.12 -4.33 4.55
N GLY A 136 -12.44 -3.51 5.35
CA GLY A 136 -11.89 -3.86 6.66
C GLY A 136 -10.82 -2.88 7.12
N SER A 137 -10.75 -2.60 8.43
CA SER A 137 -9.75 -1.72 9.05
C SER A 137 -8.30 -2.16 8.75
N LEU A 138 -8.03 -3.47 8.71
CA LEU A 138 -6.72 -4.04 8.41
C LEU A 138 -6.21 -3.69 7.01
N LEU A 139 -7.06 -3.77 5.99
CA LEU A 139 -6.67 -3.47 4.60
C LEU A 139 -6.69 -1.96 4.32
N ASP A 140 -7.67 -1.22 4.88
CA ASP A 140 -7.82 0.19 4.58
C ASP A 140 -6.81 1.08 5.33
N ILE A 141 -6.50 0.77 6.60
CA ILE A 141 -5.60 1.58 7.44
C ILE A 141 -4.49 0.76 8.14
N GLY A 142 -4.69 -0.53 8.39
CA GLY A 142 -3.71 -1.40 9.06
C GLY A 142 -2.39 -1.62 8.31
N VAL A 143 -2.37 -1.45 6.98
CA VAL A 143 -1.15 -1.60 6.15
C VAL A 143 -0.21 -0.39 6.18
N TYR A 144 -0.73 0.86 6.28
CA TYR A 144 0.06 2.09 6.60
C TYR A 144 0.93 1.89 7.85
N SER A 145 0.40 1.02 8.68
CA SER A 145 0.70 0.84 10.08
C SER A 145 1.68 -0.30 10.28
N LEU A 146 1.40 -1.47 9.69
CA LEU A 146 2.33 -2.59 9.55
C LEU A 146 3.70 -2.14 9.02
N THR A 147 3.75 -1.15 8.13
CA THR A 147 5.00 -0.59 7.64
C THR A 147 5.98 -0.18 8.72
N TRP A 148 5.55 0.54 9.76
CA TRP A 148 6.49 1.16 10.69
C TRP A 148 6.90 0.20 11.81
N ILE A 149 6.17 -0.90 11.96
CA ILE A 149 6.71 -2.13 12.56
C ILE A 149 7.98 -2.54 11.82
N MET A 150 7.84 -2.79 10.51
CA MET A 150 8.93 -3.33 9.69
C MET A 150 10.06 -2.32 9.51
N ALA A 151 9.75 -1.02 9.39
CA ALA A 151 10.73 0.07 9.39
C ALA A 151 11.60 0.05 10.65
N ALA A 152 10.97 -0.10 11.82
CA ALA A 152 11.64 0.01 13.11
C ALA A 152 12.27 -1.30 13.62
N LEU A 153 11.85 -2.48 13.14
CA LEU A 153 12.34 -3.78 13.62
C LEU A 153 13.19 -4.57 12.62
N ASN A 154 13.03 -4.35 11.32
CA ASN A 154 13.73 -5.13 10.30
C ASN A 154 15.05 -4.42 9.94
N ASP A 155 16.13 -4.73 10.64
CA ASP A 155 17.51 -4.38 10.29
C ASP A 155 18.09 -5.25 9.15
N HIS A 156 17.22 -5.92 8.39
CA HIS A 156 17.55 -6.82 7.29
C HIS A 156 17.02 -6.27 5.95
N PRO A 157 17.50 -6.79 4.80
CA PRO A 157 16.90 -6.56 3.49
C PRO A 157 15.47 -7.12 3.38
N ALA A 158 14.74 -6.63 2.38
CA ALA A 158 13.43 -7.15 1.98
C ALA A 158 13.44 -8.68 1.80
N GLY A 159 12.39 -9.36 2.27
CA GLY A 159 12.24 -10.82 2.20
C GLY A 159 13.29 -11.64 2.98
N GLN A 160 14.16 -11.00 3.77
CA GLN A 160 15.22 -11.68 4.54
C GLN A 160 14.99 -11.48 6.04
N GLY A 161 14.88 -12.59 6.79
CA GLY A 161 14.69 -12.56 8.24
C GLY A 161 13.83 -13.70 8.77
N GLU A 162 13.57 -13.66 10.07
CA GLU A 162 12.58 -14.51 10.73
C GLU A 162 11.16 -14.01 10.42
N LYS A 163 10.26 -14.90 9.97
CA LYS A 163 8.83 -14.58 9.91
C LYS A 163 8.29 -14.45 11.34
N PRO A 164 7.64 -13.34 11.71
CA PRO A 164 7.18 -13.15 13.08
C PRO A 164 6.05 -14.13 13.45
N LEU A 165 6.03 -14.56 14.71
CA LEU A 165 4.82 -15.10 15.31
C LEU A 165 3.79 -13.98 15.44
N ILE A 166 2.65 -14.16 14.79
CA ILE A 166 1.53 -13.21 14.78
C ILE A 166 0.52 -13.65 15.84
N LEU A 167 0.15 -12.71 16.72
CA LEU A 167 -1.00 -12.82 17.61
C LEU A 167 -1.94 -11.65 17.33
N ALA A 168 -3.15 -11.91 16.86
CA ALA A 168 -4.13 -10.88 16.51
C ALA A 168 -5.51 -11.13 17.13
N THR A 169 -6.27 -10.05 17.31
CA THR A 169 -7.71 -10.06 17.58
C THR A 169 -8.38 -8.99 16.72
N GLN A 170 -9.60 -9.28 16.26
CA GLN A 170 -10.39 -8.40 15.41
C GLN A 170 -11.78 -8.22 16.02
N THR A 171 -12.36 -7.03 15.87
CA THR A 171 -13.77 -6.73 16.17
C THR A 171 -14.52 -6.54 14.85
N HIS A 172 -15.69 -7.16 14.72
CA HIS A 172 -16.50 -7.10 13.52
C HIS A 172 -17.88 -6.50 13.78
N GLU A 173 -18.35 -5.64 12.88
CA GLU A 173 -19.72 -5.12 12.82
C GLU A 173 -20.34 -5.51 11.47
N GLU A 174 -21.51 -6.15 11.48
CA GLU A 174 -22.18 -6.71 10.28
C GLU A 174 -21.33 -7.68 9.43
N GLY A 175 -20.21 -8.19 9.96
CA GLY A 175 -19.23 -9.01 9.24
C GLY A 175 -18.07 -8.22 8.61
N ILE A 176 -18.13 -6.89 8.63
CA ILE A 176 -17.01 -6.00 8.30
C ILE A 176 -16.10 -5.91 9.52
N GLU A 177 -14.79 -5.97 9.30
CA GLU A 177 -13.80 -5.83 10.35
C GLU A 177 -13.53 -4.34 10.63
N VAL A 178 -13.80 -3.88 11.86
CA VAL A 178 -13.79 -2.45 12.23
C VAL A 178 -12.68 -2.07 13.20
N THR A 179 -11.95 -3.03 13.76
CA THR A 179 -10.79 -2.80 14.63
C THR A 179 -9.90 -4.04 14.67
N THR A 180 -8.66 -3.90 14.22
CA THR A 180 -7.61 -4.93 14.38
C THR A 180 -6.59 -4.52 15.42
N SER A 181 -6.31 -5.42 16.37
CA SER A 181 -5.16 -5.31 17.26
C SER A 181 -4.24 -6.52 17.04
N ALA A 182 -2.99 -6.27 16.66
CA ALA A 182 -2.01 -7.33 16.43
C ALA A 182 -0.69 -7.07 17.17
N ILE A 183 0.01 -8.14 17.53
CA ILE A 183 1.38 -8.14 18.03
C ILE A 183 2.18 -9.09 17.13
N LEU A 184 3.16 -8.52 16.41
CA LEU A 184 4.21 -9.28 15.75
C LEU A 184 5.30 -9.55 16.78
N GLN A 185 5.72 -10.80 16.95
CA GLN A 185 6.84 -11.21 17.81
C GLN A 185 7.90 -11.92 16.98
N TYR A 186 9.19 -11.69 17.22
CA TYR A 186 10.30 -12.37 16.53
C TYR A 186 11.02 -13.29 17.52
N PRO A 187 10.71 -14.61 17.57
CA PRO A 187 11.23 -15.53 18.59
C PRO A 187 12.75 -15.53 18.75
N SER A 188 13.51 -15.47 17.66
CA SER A 188 14.98 -15.50 17.68
C SER A 188 15.63 -14.25 18.31
N THR A 189 14.93 -13.11 18.32
CA THR A 189 15.46 -11.81 18.79
C THR A 189 14.65 -11.19 19.94
N SER A 190 13.50 -11.78 20.28
CA SER A 190 12.48 -11.23 21.20
C SER A 190 11.91 -9.85 20.82
N ARG A 191 12.09 -9.39 19.57
CA ARG A 191 11.56 -8.09 19.08
C ARG A 191 10.02 -8.09 18.95
N GLN A 192 9.36 -6.92 19.08
CA GLN A 192 7.88 -6.76 19.04
C GLN A 192 7.39 -5.46 18.37
N GLY A 193 6.19 -5.38 17.73
CA GLY A 193 5.78 -4.20 16.90
C GLY A 193 4.33 -3.66 16.90
N GLY A 194 4.13 -2.39 16.45
CA GLY A 194 2.84 -1.66 16.17
C GLY A 194 2.93 -0.45 15.17
N PHE A 195 1.84 0.34 14.99
CA PHE A 195 1.14 0.74 13.73
C PHE A 195 1.00 2.25 13.21
N VAL A 196 1.93 2.95 12.50
CA VAL A 196 1.65 4.15 11.57
C VAL A 196 2.90 4.75 10.88
N TYR A 197 2.78 5.27 9.65
CA TYR A 197 2.97 6.71 9.27
C TYR A 197 3.10 6.96 7.73
N GLU A 198 4.34 7.06 7.21
CA GLU A 198 4.75 7.09 5.79
C GLU A 198 4.40 8.30 4.84
N ALA A 199 5.15 8.54 3.71
CA ALA A 199 4.84 9.64 2.72
C ALA A 199 5.47 9.77 1.27
N GLN A 200 6.54 9.10 0.74
CA GLN A 200 7.26 9.68 -0.45
C GLN A 200 8.24 8.96 -1.46
N ASN A 201 9.10 7.97 -1.13
CA ASN A 201 10.20 7.46 -2.04
C ASN A 201 9.77 6.84 -3.40
N THR A 202 8.48 6.61 -3.66
CA THR A 202 8.00 6.23 -5.01
C THR A 202 8.51 7.20 -6.08
N ALA A 203 8.61 8.49 -5.73
CA ALA A 203 9.34 9.48 -6.49
C ALA A 203 10.78 9.03 -6.80
N LEU A 204 11.60 8.74 -5.79
CA LEU A 204 13.05 8.45 -5.93
C LEU A 204 13.36 7.14 -6.68
N ASP A 205 12.39 6.23 -6.78
CA ASP A 205 12.49 5.01 -7.59
C ASP A 205 12.12 5.23 -9.06
N VAL A 206 11.03 5.95 -9.32
CA VAL A 206 10.70 6.46 -10.68
C VAL A 206 11.85 7.33 -11.20
N LEU A 207 12.37 8.25 -10.38
CA LEU A 207 13.55 9.10 -10.66
C LEU A 207 14.82 8.29 -10.97
N GLY A 208 14.86 7.02 -10.59
CA GLY A 208 16.01 6.14 -10.81
C GLY A 208 15.90 5.23 -12.03
N GLY A 209 14.84 5.34 -12.84
CA GLY A 209 14.59 4.46 -13.99
C GLY A 209 14.35 2.99 -13.62
N ARG A 210 13.97 2.71 -12.37
CA ARG A 210 13.74 1.34 -11.87
C ARG A 210 12.31 0.90 -12.15
N LYS A 211 12.12 -0.36 -12.55
CA LYS A 211 10.81 -0.97 -12.81
C LYS A 211 10.09 -1.49 -11.55
N GLU A 212 10.79 -1.51 -10.43
CA GLU A 212 10.27 -1.82 -9.10
C GLU A 212 10.99 -0.93 -8.06
N SER A 213 10.43 -0.81 -6.85
CA SER A 213 11.01 0.05 -5.81
C SER A 213 12.29 -0.56 -5.24
N ARG A 214 13.33 0.27 -5.04
CA ARG A 214 14.58 -0.14 -4.36
C ARG A 214 14.36 -0.46 -2.88
N ILE A 215 13.30 0.08 -2.29
CA ILE A 215 12.97 -0.08 -0.86
C ILE A 215 11.87 -1.14 -0.66
N MET A 216 11.09 -1.43 -1.69
CA MET A 216 10.05 -2.44 -1.74
C MET A 216 10.03 -3.11 -3.14
N PRO A 217 11.01 -3.97 -3.46
CA PRO A 217 10.92 -4.81 -4.65
C PRO A 217 9.73 -5.76 -4.53
N TRP A 218 9.24 -6.32 -5.63
CA TRP A 218 7.97 -7.08 -5.66
C TRP A 218 7.94 -8.26 -4.65
N ALA A 219 9.10 -8.84 -4.32
CA ALA A 219 9.22 -9.88 -3.30
C ALA A 219 8.85 -9.41 -1.88
N GLU A 220 9.09 -8.15 -1.53
CA GLU A 220 8.64 -7.56 -0.25
C GLU A 220 7.12 -7.40 -0.23
N THR A 221 6.53 -6.95 -1.34
CA THR A 221 5.07 -6.83 -1.50
C THR A 221 4.39 -8.18 -1.31
N VAL A 222 4.91 -9.24 -1.93
CA VAL A 222 4.40 -10.61 -1.75
C VAL A 222 4.53 -11.06 -0.29
N TYR A 223 5.67 -10.81 0.37
CA TYR A 223 5.87 -11.18 1.77
C TYR A 223 4.93 -10.44 2.74
N ILE A 224 4.62 -9.16 2.47
CA ILE A 224 3.62 -8.39 3.22
C ILE A 224 2.22 -9.00 3.05
N MET A 225 1.84 -9.39 1.82
CA MET A 225 0.56 -10.05 1.58
C MET A 225 0.44 -11.38 2.32
N GLU A 226 1.48 -12.23 2.33
CA GLU A 226 1.49 -13.49 3.11
C GLU A 226 1.25 -13.24 4.62
N ILE A 227 1.80 -12.17 5.19
CA ILE A 227 1.58 -11.77 6.59
C ILE A 227 0.13 -11.34 6.81
N MET A 228 -0.44 -10.56 5.87
CA MET A 228 -1.81 -10.07 5.97
C MET A 228 -2.81 -11.22 5.83
N ASP A 229 -2.57 -12.18 4.94
CA ASP A 229 -3.40 -13.38 4.77
C ASP A 229 -3.41 -14.27 6.02
N GLU A 230 -2.27 -14.44 6.70
CA GLU A 230 -2.22 -15.16 7.98
C GLU A 230 -3.01 -14.42 9.09
N ILE A 231 -2.97 -13.08 9.14
CA ILE A 231 -3.82 -12.30 10.06
C ILE A 231 -5.30 -12.51 9.74
N ARG A 232 -5.70 -12.42 8.47
CA ARG A 232 -7.09 -12.66 8.02
C ARG A 232 -7.56 -14.07 8.37
N ARG A 233 -6.72 -15.08 8.15
CA ARG A 233 -6.98 -16.49 8.49
C ARG A 233 -7.17 -16.72 9.99
N GLN A 234 -6.38 -16.06 10.85
CA GLN A 234 -6.56 -16.11 12.31
C GLN A 234 -7.84 -15.39 12.74
N GLY A 235 -8.12 -14.21 12.17
CA GLY A 235 -9.30 -13.40 12.44
C GLY A 235 -10.62 -13.92 11.84
N LYS A 236 -10.55 -14.95 10.98
CA LYS A 236 -11.66 -15.55 10.21
C LYS A 236 -12.32 -14.58 9.20
N THR A 237 -11.56 -13.59 8.73
CA THR A 237 -12.00 -12.64 7.71
C THR A 237 -11.74 -13.22 6.31
N MET A 238 -12.81 -13.59 5.61
CA MET A 238 -12.80 -14.22 4.28
C MET A 238 -13.54 -13.33 3.26
N TYR A 239 -13.02 -13.23 2.03
CA TYR A 239 -13.64 -12.48 0.95
C TYR A 239 -14.37 -13.38 -0.08
N PRO A 240 -15.38 -12.88 -0.81
CA PRO A 240 -16.11 -13.67 -1.79
C PRO A 240 -15.22 -14.10 -2.97
N GLY A 241 -14.87 -15.38 -3.04
CA GLY A 241 -14.03 -15.97 -4.09
C GLY A 241 -12.73 -16.62 -3.59
N GLU A 242 -12.46 -16.55 -2.29
CA GLU A 242 -11.38 -17.28 -1.58
C GLU A 242 -11.81 -18.69 -1.10
#